data_AF-A0A3L8Q2F9-F1
#
_entry.id   AF-A0A3L8Q2F9-F1
#
_cell.length_a   1.000
_cell.length_b   1.000
_cell.length_c   1.000
_cell.angle_alpha   90.00
_cell.angle_beta   90.00
_cell.angle_gamma   90.00
#
_symmetry.space_group_name_H-M   'P 1'
#
loop_
_entity.id
_entity.type
_entity.pdbx_description
1 polymer ?
#
loop_
_entity_poly.entity_id
_entity_poly.type
_entity_poly.pdbx_seq_one_letter_code
_entity_poly.pdbx_strand_id
1 'polypeptide(L)'
;MAEAKLDPILDLNTLEQYCNAIGASTLLKSVVLFEQLLPEYLDNLIKANESKDKDTLCSEAHKFKGAAGSVGLKRIQQTAQKLQHGEEPDWETDKEVWLNLILDHSANDLKKLKDYLESKA
;
A
#
# COMPACT_ATOMS: atom_id res chain seq x y z
N MET A 1 21.67 -7.67 -9.03
CA MET A 1 20.49 -8.43 -9.50
C MET A 1 19.33 -8.47 -8.49
N ALA A 2 19.45 -7.85 -7.30
CA ALA A 2 18.35 -7.80 -6.31
C ALA A 2 17.35 -6.65 -6.58
N GLU A 3 17.81 -5.53 -7.17
CA GLU A 3 16.98 -4.34 -7.43
C GLU A 3 15.88 -4.57 -8.48
N ALA A 4 16.11 -5.46 -9.46
CA ALA A 4 15.17 -5.74 -10.54
C ALA A 4 13.85 -6.41 -10.10
N LYS A 5 13.78 -6.94 -8.87
CA LYS A 5 12.55 -7.56 -8.33
C LYS A 5 11.71 -6.60 -7.50
N LEU A 6 12.25 -5.43 -7.13
CA LEU A 6 11.60 -4.47 -6.26
C LEU A 6 10.87 -3.37 -7.03
N ASP A 7 11.28 -3.04 -8.25
CA ASP A 7 10.61 -2.04 -9.11
C ASP A 7 9.09 -2.22 -9.31
N PRO A 8 8.55 -3.45 -9.49
CA PRO A 8 7.10 -3.63 -9.59
C PRO A 8 6.39 -3.54 -8.22
N ILE A 9 7.12 -3.56 -7.11
CA ILE A 9 6.59 -3.61 -5.74
C ILE A 9 6.68 -2.24 -5.07
N LEU A 10 7.86 -1.63 -5.18
CA LEU A 10 8.28 -0.40 -4.55
C LEU A 10 8.54 0.65 -5.62
N ASP A 11 8.15 1.88 -5.34
CA ASP A 11 8.46 3.00 -6.22
C ASP A 11 9.87 3.51 -5.92
N LEU A 12 10.88 2.82 -6.47
CA LEU A 12 12.29 3.12 -6.20
C LEU A 12 12.63 4.59 -6.50
N ASN A 13 12.06 5.15 -7.57
CA ASN A 13 12.26 6.55 -7.92
C ASN A 13 11.75 7.50 -6.82
N THR A 14 10.52 7.29 -6.34
CA THR A 14 9.95 8.10 -5.26
C THR A 14 10.72 7.91 -3.95
N LEU A 15 11.11 6.68 -3.63
CA LEU A 15 11.90 6.36 -2.44
C LEU A 15 13.26 7.06 -2.47
N GLU A 16 13.95 7.06 -3.61
CA GLU A 16 15.22 7.78 -3.77
C GLU A 16 15.05 9.28 -3.63
N GLN A 17 13.98 9.86 -4.19
CA GLN A 17 13.66 11.27 -4.01
C GLN A 17 13.40 11.61 -2.54
N TYR A 18 12.61 10.81 -1.83
CA TYR A 18 12.34 11.01 -0.40
C TYR A 18 13.60 10.81 0.46
N CYS A 19 14.40 9.78 0.20
CA CYS A 19 15.67 9.58 0.90
C CYS A 19 16.61 10.78 0.71
N ASN A 20 16.69 11.35 -0.49
CA ASN A 20 17.48 12.56 -0.75
C ASN A 20 16.88 13.82 -0.11
N ALA A 21 15.55 13.92 0.02
CA ALA A 21 14.87 15.10 0.55
C ALA A 21 14.83 15.14 2.09
N ILE A 22 14.44 14.05 2.74
CA ILE A 22 14.21 13.97 4.20
C ILE A 22 15.13 12.99 4.93
N GLY A 23 15.90 12.18 4.19
CA GLY A 23 16.75 11.11 4.74
C GLY A 23 16.03 9.77 4.86
N ALA A 24 16.73 8.68 4.58
CA ALA A 24 16.21 7.31 4.65
C ALA A 24 15.70 6.95 6.06
N SER A 25 16.39 7.41 7.12
CA SER A 25 15.98 7.17 8.50
C SER A 25 14.65 7.86 8.87
N THR A 26 14.38 9.05 8.30
CA THR A 26 13.09 9.75 8.49
C THR A 26 11.97 9.03 7.76
N LEU A 27 12.22 8.63 6.50
CA LEU A 27 11.26 7.86 5.73
C LEU A 27 10.94 6.52 6.39
N LEU A 28 11.94 5.83 6.94
CA LEU A 28 11.75 4.58 7.68
C LEU A 28 10.79 4.74 8.86
N LYS A 29 10.82 5.86 9.58
CA LYS A 29 9.84 6.15 10.65
C LYS A 29 8.42 6.23 10.11
N SER A 30 8.22 6.86 8.95
CA SER A 30 6.91 6.88 8.28
C SER A 30 6.45 5.47 7.88
N VAL A 31 7.37 4.62 7.40
CA VAL A 31 7.06 3.22 7.08
C VAL A 31 6.68 2.43 8.32
N VAL A 32 7.39 2.60 9.45
CA VAL A 32 7.06 1.93 10.72
C VAL A 32 5.70 2.40 11.23
N LEU A 33 5.38 3.69 11.15
CA LEU A 33 4.06 4.18 11.54
C LEU A 33 2.95 3.57 10.66
N PHE A 34 3.19 3.47 9.36
CA PHE A 34 2.27 2.80 8.43
C PHE A 34 2.11 1.31 8.77
N GLU A 35 3.17 0.61 9.15
CA GLU A 35 3.13 -0.79 9.61
C GLU A 35 2.24 -0.97 10.85
N GLN A 36 2.30 -0.03 11.79
CA GLN A 36 1.47 -0.06 12.99
C GLN A 36 -0.02 0.19 12.68
N LEU A 37 -0.31 1.05 11.70
CA LEU A 37 -1.67 1.37 11.26
C LEU A 37 -2.22 0.37 10.23
N LEU A 38 -1.35 -0.42 9.58
CA LEU A 38 -1.72 -1.42 8.58
C LEU A 38 -2.87 -2.33 9.04
N PRO A 39 -2.81 -3.02 10.20
CA PRO A 39 -3.90 -3.89 10.63
C PRO A 39 -5.24 -3.15 10.77
N GLU A 40 -5.23 -1.88 11.19
CA GLU A 40 -6.44 -1.06 11.30
C GLU A 40 -7.01 -0.72 9.92
N TYR A 41 -6.16 -0.34 8.95
CA TYR A 41 -6.60 -0.11 7.57
C TYR A 41 -7.18 -1.37 6.94
N LEU A 42 -6.53 -2.51 7.14
CA LEU A 42 -6.96 -3.80 6.59
C LEU A 42 -8.31 -4.23 7.20
N ASP A 43 -8.46 -4.10 8.51
CA ASP A 43 -9.70 -4.40 9.22
C ASP A 43 -10.86 -3.51 8.75
N ASN A 44 -10.63 -2.21 8.57
CA ASN A 44 -11.65 -1.30 8.04
C ASN A 44 -12.07 -1.68 6.61
N LEU A 45 -11.11 -2.03 5.74
CA LEU A 45 -11.40 -2.48 4.37
C LEU A 45 -12.23 -3.77 4.37
N ILE A 46 -11.90 -4.74 5.22
CA ILE A 46 -12.65 -6.00 5.36
C ILE A 46 -14.08 -5.70 5.84
N LYS A 47 -14.23 -4.92 6.91
CA LYS A 47 -15.54 -4.53 7.45
C LYS A 47 -16.40 -3.79 6.43
N ALA A 48 -15.80 -2.88 5.65
CA ALA A 48 -16.51 -2.16 4.61
C ALA A 48 -16.99 -3.10 3.49
N ASN A 49 -16.15 -4.06 3.08
CA ASN A 49 -16.50 -5.09 2.11
C ASN A 49 -17.61 -6.02 2.64
N GLU A 50 -17.52 -6.48 3.89
CA GLU A 50 -18.55 -7.32 4.54
C GLU A 50 -19.88 -6.59 4.72
N SER A 51 -19.83 -5.29 5.01
CA SER A 51 -21.02 -4.43 5.10
C SER A 51 -21.67 -4.16 3.74
N LYS A 52 -21.04 -4.61 2.64
CA LYS A 52 -21.44 -4.35 1.25
C LYS A 52 -21.61 -2.85 0.96
N ASP A 53 -20.91 -2.02 1.72
CA ASP A 53 -20.96 -0.57 1.59
C ASP A 53 -19.85 -0.13 0.65
N LYS A 54 -20.25 0.10 -0.60
CA LYS A 54 -19.34 0.47 -1.68
C LYS A 54 -18.65 1.82 -1.40
N ASP A 55 -19.38 2.79 -0.90
CA ASP A 55 -18.88 4.15 -0.66
C ASP A 55 -17.84 4.15 0.46
N THR A 56 -18.13 3.41 1.53
CA THR A 56 -17.21 3.19 2.64
C THR A 56 -15.96 2.44 2.16
N LEU A 57 -16.12 1.37 1.37
CA LEU A 57 -14.98 0.61 0.85
C LEU A 57 -14.09 1.47 -0.07
N CYS A 58 -14.68 2.29 -0.94
CA CYS A 58 -13.93 3.22 -1.79
C CYS A 58 -13.19 4.27 -0.96
N SER A 59 -13.82 4.79 0.09
CA SER A 59 -13.22 5.77 1.02
C SER A 59 -12.06 5.19 1.82
N GLU A 60 -12.20 3.98 2.35
CA GLU A 60 -11.11 3.29 3.06
C GLU A 60 -9.98 2.91 2.11
N ALA A 61 -10.30 2.47 0.89
CA ALA A 61 -9.30 2.20 -0.16
C ALA A 61 -8.53 3.47 -0.55
N HIS A 62 -9.21 4.63 -0.60
CA HIS A 62 -8.56 5.91 -0.86
C HIS A 62 -7.56 6.30 0.25
N LYS A 63 -7.96 6.17 1.52
CA LYS A 63 -7.07 6.43 2.67
C LYS A 63 -5.85 5.51 2.65
N PHE A 64 -6.08 4.22 2.45
CA PHE A 64 -5.03 3.21 2.39
C PHE A 64 -4.08 3.43 1.19
N LYS A 65 -4.63 3.75 0.01
CA LYS A 65 -3.85 4.14 -1.18
C LYS A 65 -2.94 5.33 -0.90
N GLY A 66 -3.46 6.37 -0.26
CA GLY A 66 -2.69 7.57 0.08
C GLY A 66 -1.52 7.25 1.01
N ALA A 67 -1.77 6.44 2.04
CA ALA A 67 -0.75 6.01 2.98
C ALA A 67 0.29 5.07 2.33
N ALA A 68 -0.13 4.11 1.50
CA ALA A 68 0.77 3.24 0.76
C ALA A 68 1.63 4.01 -0.25
N GLY A 69 1.04 4.98 -0.95
CA GLY A 69 1.74 5.84 -1.90
C GLY A 69 2.77 6.76 -1.24
N SER A 70 2.47 7.30 -0.06
CA SER A 70 3.39 8.19 0.67
C SER A 70 4.62 7.47 1.22
N VAL A 71 4.53 6.17 1.46
CA VAL A 71 5.68 5.34 1.86
C VAL A 71 6.40 4.67 0.68
N GLY A 72 5.88 4.79 -0.54
CA GLY A 72 6.49 4.23 -1.75
C GLY A 72 6.12 2.77 -2.06
N LEU A 73 5.00 2.25 -1.55
CA LEU A 73 4.46 0.91 -1.86
C LEU A 73 3.63 0.93 -3.16
N LYS A 74 4.31 0.93 -4.30
CA LYS A 74 3.71 1.02 -5.64
C LYS A 74 2.64 -0.02 -5.91
N ARG A 75 2.93 -1.30 -5.64
CA ARG A 75 1.98 -2.41 -5.93
C ARG A 75 0.70 -2.29 -5.11
N ILE A 76 0.84 -1.99 -3.83
CA ILE A 76 -0.27 -1.82 -2.90
C ILE A 76 -1.09 -0.60 -3.29
N GLN A 77 -0.45 0.52 -3.59
CA GLN A 77 -1.10 1.73 -4.09
C GLN A 77 -1.91 1.47 -5.37
N GLN A 78 -1.34 0.73 -6.33
CA GLN A 78 -2.05 0.37 -7.58
C GLN A 78 -3.27 -0.52 -7.32
N THR A 79 -3.15 -1.47 -6.39
CA THR A 79 -4.25 -2.38 -6.06
C THR A 79 -5.37 -1.64 -5.32
N ALA A 80 -5.00 -0.79 -4.34
CA ALA A 80 -5.93 0.08 -3.64
C ALA A 80 -6.60 1.09 -4.57
N GLN A 81 -5.89 1.56 -5.61
CA GLN A 81 -6.49 2.39 -6.64
C GLN A 81 -7.59 1.66 -7.41
N LYS A 82 -7.41 0.38 -7.78
CA LYS A 82 -8.49 -0.39 -8.41
C LYS A 82 -9.67 -0.54 -7.45
N LEU A 83 -9.39 -0.84 -6.19
CA LEU A 83 -10.40 -0.98 -5.14
C LEU A 83 -11.17 0.33 -4.89
N GLN A 84 -10.56 1.52 -5.07
CA GLN A 84 -11.28 2.79 -4.94
C GLN A 84 -12.20 3.07 -6.16
N HIS A 85 -11.93 2.52 -7.34
CA HIS A 85 -12.70 2.78 -8.57
C HIS A 85 -13.92 1.84 -8.63
N GLY A 86 -14.83 2.01 -7.68
CA GLY A 86 -16.06 1.23 -7.58
C GLY A 86 -16.97 1.28 -8.82
N GLU A 87 -16.75 2.23 -9.71
CA GLU A 87 -17.57 2.50 -10.89
C GLU A 87 -17.31 1.53 -12.05
N GLU A 88 -16.21 0.78 -12.00
CA GLU A 88 -15.84 -0.18 -13.04
C GLU A 88 -16.80 -1.39 -13.04
N PRO A 89 -17.22 -1.90 -14.23
CA PRO A 89 -18.17 -3.00 -14.33
C PRO A 89 -17.68 -4.30 -13.68
N ASP A 90 -16.37 -4.58 -13.73
CA ASP A 90 -15.77 -5.77 -13.12
C ASP A 90 -15.46 -5.59 -11.61
N TRP A 91 -15.61 -4.38 -11.07
CA TRP A 91 -15.22 -4.08 -9.69
C TRP A 91 -15.94 -4.93 -8.66
N GLU A 92 -17.25 -5.16 -8.81
CA GLU A 92 -18.01 -5.95 -7.83
C GLU A 92 -17.51 -7.39 -7.73
N THR A 93 -16.96 -7.93 -8.82
CA THR A 93 -16.46 -9.30 -8.92
C THR A 93 -15.00 -9.38 -8.49
N ASP A 94 -14.19 -8.37 -8.81
CA ASP A 94 -12.75 -8.35 -8.54
C ASP A 94 -12.36 -7.69 -7.21
N LYS A 95 -13.26 -6.92 -6.55
CA LYS A 95 -12.95 -6.22 -5.28
C LYS A 95 -12.42 -7.16 -4.21
N GLU A 96 -12.97 -8.37 -4.11
CA GLU A 96 -12.55 -9.37 -3.14
C GLU A 96 -11.14 -9.88 -3.47
N VAL A 97 -10.83 -10.03 -4.76
CA VAL A 97 -9.50 -10.44 -5.23
C VAL A 97 -8.48 -9.35 -4.91
N TRP A 98 -8.79 -8.08 -5.20
CA TRP A 98 -7.91 -6.95 -4.89
C TRP A 98 -7.72 -6.75 -3.39
N LEU A 99 -8.78 -6.92 -2.60
CA LEU A 99 -8.70 -6.87 -1.13
C LEU A 99 -7.78 -7.97 -0.60
N ASN A 100 -7.97 -9.23 -1.05
CA ASN A 100 -7.11 -10.33 -0.65
C ASN A 100 -5.66 -10.13 -1.09
N LEU A 101 -5.42 -9.59 -2.30
CA LEU A 101 -4.07 -9.24 -2.76
C LEU A 101 -3.40 -8.20 -1.86
N ILE A 102 -4.15 -7.19 -1.41
CA ILE A 102 -3.66 -6.20 -0.45
C ILE A 102 -3.31 -6.90 0.87
N LEU A 103 -4.20 -7.74 1.41
CA LEU A 103 -3.99 -8.44 2.68
C LEU A 103 -2.75 -9.35 2.64
N ASP A 104 -2.59 -10.13 1.56
CA ASP A 104 -1.48 -11.08 1.40
C ASP A 104 -0.13 -10.38 1.12
N HIS A 105 -0.14 -9.33 0.31
CA HIS A 105 1.10 -8.70 -0.14
C HIS A 105 1.54 -7.50 0.69
N SER A 106 0.63 -6.79 1.37
CA SER A 106 0.98 -5.57 2.11
C SER A 106 2.06 -5.81 3.16
N ALA A 107 1.95 -6.86 3.97
CA ALA A 107 2.98 -7.21 4.97
C ALA A 107 4.34 -7.56 4.33
N ASN A 108 4.33 -8.33 3.23
CA ASN A 108 5.56 -8.74 2.55
C ASN A 108 6.24 -7.56 1.84
N ASP A 109 5.46 -6.70 1.20
CA ASP A 109 5.97 -5.55 0.46
C ASP A 109 6.48 -4.46 1.41
N LEU A 110 5.80 -4.27 2.55
CA LEU A 110 6.26 -3.39 3.63
C LEU A 110 7.57 -3.90 4.23
N LYS A 111 7.72 -5.22 4.44
CA LYS A 111 8.98 -5.81 4.90
C LYS A 111 10.13 -5.54 3.93
N LYS A 112 9.90 -5.69 2.61
CA LYS A 112 10.90 -5.37 1.58
C LYS A 112 11.26 -3.88 1.56
N LEU A 113 10.26 -3.02 1.74
CA LEU A 113 10.46 -1.57 1.83
C LEU A 113 11.34 -1.21 3.02
N LYS A 114 11.08 -1.78 4.20
CA LYS A 114 11.90 -1.56 5.40
C LYS A 114 13.34 -2.01 5.16
N ASP A 115 13.54 -3.24 4.68
CA ASP A 115 14.87 -3.78 4.38
C ASP A 115 15.65 -2.89 3.40
N TYR A 116 14.97 -2.40 2.36
CA TYR A 116 15.56 -1.46 1.40
C TYR A 116 15.98 -0.13 2.04
N LEU A 117 15.12 0.45 2.90
CA LEU A 117 15.42 1.70 3.59
C LEU A 117 16.50 1.53 4.65
N GLU A 118 16.51 0.43 5.39
CA GLU A 118 17.54 0.08 6.37
C GLU A 118 18.91 -0.08 5.69
N SER A 119 18.96 -0.65 4.48
CA SER A 119 20.19 -0.71 3.69
C SER A 119 20.68 0.66 3.18
N LYS A 120 19.85 1.70 3.22
CA LYS A 120 20.14 3.07 2.75
C LYS A 120 20.30 4.07 3.89
N ALA A 121 19.96 3.70 5.12
CA ALA A 121 19.94 4.55 6.31
C ALA A 121 21.30 4.71 6.99
#